data_AF-A0A7J5YWA7-F1
#
_entry.id   AF-A0A7J5YWA7-F1
#
_cell.length_a   1.000
_cell.length_b   1.000
_cell.length_c   1.000
_cell.angle_alpha   90.00
_cell.angle_beta   90.00
_cell.angle_gamma   90.00
#
_symmetry.space_group_name_H-M   'P 1'
#
loop_
_entity.id
_entity.type
_entity.pdbx_description
1 polymer ?
#
loop_
_entity_poly.entity_id
_entity_poly.type
_entity_poly.pdbx_seq_one_letter_code
_entity_poly.pdbx_strand_id
1 'polypeptide(L)'
;MHVDFNQIGWGSWIIFPKRYNAYRCEGPCPGPLGEHLNPTNHAYMQSLLKHYHPDKVGSPCCAPTKMSPLSMLYYENGEMLLRHHEDMIVEECGCQ
;
A
#
# COMPACT_ATOMS: atom_id res chain seq x y z
N MET A 1 1.23 1.30 -9.98
CA MET A 1 2.36 2.23 -9.71
C MET A 1 3.63 1.45 -9.88
N HIS A 2 4.49 1.85 -10.81
CA HIS A 2 5.75 1.13 -11.02
C HIS A 2 6.86 1.68 -10.16
N VAL A 3 7.63 0.78 -9.55
CA VAL A 3 8.87 1.08 -8.84
C VAL A 3 10.02 0.60 -9.71
N ASP A 4 10.95 1.51 -10.02
CA ASP A 4 12.21 1.21 -10.70
C ASP A 4 13.35 1.42 -9.71
N PHE A 5 14.05 0.34 -9.37
CA PHE A 5 15.12 0.37 -8.38
C PHE A 5 16.31 1.23 -8.83
N ASN A 6 16.50 1.44 -10.14
CA ASN A 6 17.52 2.37 -10.61
C ASN A 6 17.17 3.82 -10.27
N GLN A 7 15.89 4.18 -10.34
CA GLN A 7 15.43 5.55 -10.07
C GLN A 7 15.53 5.94 -8.60
N ILE A 8 15.41 4.97 -7.69
CA ILE A 8 15.54 5.20 -6.24
C ILE A 8 16.95 4.93 -5.69
N GLY A 9 17.94 4.72 -6.59
CA GLY A 9 19.34 4.54 -6.20
C GLY A 9 19.72 3.14 -5.71
N TRP A 10 18.86 2.15 -5.88
CA TRP A 10 19.07 0.76 -5.44
C TRP A 10 19.51 -0.18 -6.57
N GLY A 11 19.58 0.34 -7.80
CA GLY A 11 19.89 -0.43 -9.00
C GLY A 11 21.28 -1.06 -9.02
N SER A 12 22.23 -0.60 -8.20
CA SER A 12 23.59 -1.16 -8.13
C SER A 12 23.65 -2.49 -7.38
N TRP A 13 22.79 -2.69 -6.37
CA TRP A 13 22.85 -3.87 -5.50
C TRP A 13 21.68 -4.84 -5.71
N ILE A 14 20.52 -4.37 -6.18
CA ILE A 14 19.41 -5.25 -6.59
C ILE A 14 19.69 -5.83 -7.97
N ILE A 15 19.74 -7.15 -8.11
CA ILE A 15 19.98 -7.85 -9.37
C ILE A 15 18.64 -8.05 -10.11
N PHE A 16 17.63 -8.59 -9.42
CA PHE A 16 16.32 -8.87 -9.99
C PHE A 16 15.19 -8.81 -8.94
N PRO A 17 13.99 -8.30 -9.28
CA PRO A 17 13.69 -7.56 -10.50
C PRO A 17 14.28 -6.14 -10.43
N LYS A 18 14.58 -5.53 -11.57
CA LYS A 18 15.00 -4.10 -11.62
C LYS A 18 13.81 -3.14 -11.51
N ARG A 19 12.64 -3.58 -11.96
CA ARG A 19 11.40 -2.84 -11.93
C ARG A 19 10.24 -3.80 -11.65
N TYR A 20 9.28 -3.37 -10.86
CA TYR A 20 8.06 -4.14 -10.62
C TYR A 20 6.85 -3.19 -10.51
N ASN A 21 5.63 -3.74 -10.52
CA ASN A 21 4.41 -2.97 -10.25
C ASN A 21 4.02 -3.18 -8.79
N ALA A 22 4.24 -2.16 -7.96
CA ALA A 22 3.87 -2.20 -6.55
C ALA A 22 2.37 -1.92 -6.34
N TYR A 23 1.70 -1.39 -7.37
CA TYR A 23 0.37 -0.77 -7.25
C TYR A 23 0.37 0.34 -6.17
N ARG A 24 -0.78 1.01 -6.00
CA ARG A 24 -0.99 1.97 -4.91
C ARG A 24 -2.48 2.10 -4.66
N CYS A 25 -2.85 2.37 -3.42
CA CYS A 25 -4.19 2.79 -3.07
C CYS A 25 -4.28 4.31 -3.22
N GLU A 26 -5.29 4.77 -3.95
CA GLU A 26 -5.55 6.18 -4.17
C GLU A 26 -7.04 6.37 -4.44
N GLY A 27 -7.59 7.47 -3.96
CA GLY A 27 -8.98 7.83 -4.17
C GLY A 27 -9.66 8.30 -2.89
N PRO A 28 -10.83 8.95 -3.03
CA PRO A 28 -11.60 9.40 -1.88
C PRO A 28 -12.28 8.22 -1.17
N CYS A 29 -12.48 8.37 0.14
CA CYS A 29 -13.36 7.53 0.95
C CYS A 29 -14.62 8.33 1.34
N PRO A 30 -15.60 8.47 0.43
CA PRO A 30 -16.79 9.28 0.68
C PRO A 30 -17.69 8.61 1.71
N GLY A 31 -18.05 9.35 2.75
CA GLY A 31 -18.97 8.88 3.78
C GLY A 31 -20.45 9.03 3.37
N PRO A 32 -21.34 8.16 3.85
CA PRO A 32 -21.07 6.98 4.70
C PRO A 32 -20.46 5.82 3.90
N LEU A 33 -19.46 5.14 4.48
CA LEU A 33 -18.79 4.04 3.78
C LEU A 33 -19.70 2.82 3.64
N GLY A 34 -19.76 2.23 2.45
CA GLY A 34 -20.39 0.93 2.21
C GLY A 34 -19.41 -0.23 2.38
N GLU A 35 -19.93 -1.44 2.56
CA GLU A 35 -19.11 -2.66 2.75
C GLU A 35 -18.15 -2.93 1.60
N HIS A 36 -18.50 -2.52 0.37
CA HIS A 36 -17.65 -2.65 -0.82
C HIS A 36 -16.30 -1.91 -0.74
N LEU A 37 -16.13 -1.00 0.23
CA LEU A 37 -14.88 -0.28 0.49
C LEU A 37 -14.05 -0.94 1.61
N ASN A 38 -14.42 -2.15 2.06
CA ASN A 38 -13.77 -2.92 3.12
C ASN A 38 -13.43 -2.10 4.38
N PRO A 39 -14.39 -1.33 4.94
CA PRO A 39 -14.10 -0.49 6.09
C PRO A 39 -13.92 -1.33 7.36
N THR A 40 -13.03 -0.88 8.25
CA THR A 40 -13.09 -1.32 9.65
C THR A 40 -14.28 -0.67 10.35
N ASN A 41 -14.69 -1.23 11.50
CA ASN A 41 -15.68 -0.58 12.36
C ASN A 41 -15.29 0.87 12.70
N HIS A 42 -14.00 1.12 12.92
CA HIS A 42 -13.47 2.46 13.17
C HIS A 42 -13.68 3.38 11.96
N ALA A 43 -13.28 2.94 10.75
CA ALA A 43 -13.44 3.71 9.53
C ALA A 43 -14.91 4.03 9.22
N TYR A 44 -15.80 3.04 9.42
CA TYR A 44 -17.24 3.23 9.25
C TYR A 44 -17.77 4.31 10.21
N MET A 45 -17.46 4.21 11.51
CA MET A 45 -17.86 5.20 12.52
C MET A 45 -17.26 6.57 12.25
N GLN A 46 -15.99 6.65 11.84
CA GLN A 46 -15.34 7.91 11.46
C GLN A 46 -16.02 8.54 10.24
N SER A 47 -16.44 7.74 9.25
CA SER A 47 -17.16 8.23 8.07
C SER A 47 -18.54 8.80 8.42
N LEU A 48 -19.25 8.18 9.36
CA LEU A 48 -20.51 8.69 9.90
C LEU A 48 -20.28 10.01 10.65
N LEU A 49 -19.26 10.06 11.51
CA LEU A 49 -18.93 11.26 12.26
C LEU A 49 -18.52 12.41 11.33
N LYS A 50 -17.76 12.13 10.27
CA LYS A 50 -17.43 13.10 9.21
C LYS A 50 -18.67 13.61 8.50
N HIS A 51 -19.63 12.74 8.22
CA HIS A 51 -20.87 13.09 7.53
C HIS A 51 -21.73 14.07 8.35
N TYR A 52 -21.89 13.84 9.65
CA TYR A 52 -22.70 14.70 10.53
C TYR A 52 -21.95 15.88 11.15
N HIS A 53 -20.63 15.75 11.34
CA HIS A 53 -19.76 16.74 11.98
C HIS A 53 -18.46 16.94 11.17
N PRO A 54 -18.54 17.55 9.97
CA PRO A 54 -17.43 17.60 9.02
C PRO A 54 -16.18 18.30 9.56
N ASP A 55 -16.30 19.21 10.52
CA ASP A 55 -15.17 19.97 11.05
C ASP A 55 -14.45 19.28 12.22
N LYS A 56 -15.01 18.19 12.76
CA LYS A 56 -14.45 17.50 13.94
C LYS A 56 -13.45 16.41 13.61
N VAL A 57 -13.57 15.81 12.42
CA VAL A 57 -12.74 14.68 11.99
C VAL A 57 -12.37 14.77 10.50
N GLY A 58 -11.26 14.12 10.13
CA GLY A 58 -10.93 13.87 8.73
C GLY A 58 -11.75 12.72 8.15
N SER A 59 -11.82 12.63 6.82
CA SER A 59 -12.33 11.41 6.17
C SER A 59 -11.37 10.24 6.41
N PRO A 60 -11.85 8.99 6.47
CA PRO A 60 -11.00 7.81 6.40
C PRO A 60 -10.09 7.83 5.17
N CYS A 61 -8.96 7.13 5.23
CA CYS A 61 -7.98 7.14 4.13
C CYS A 61 -8.08 5.85 3.30
N CYS A 62 -7.87 5.96 1.98
CA CYS A 62 -7.73 4.80 1.11
C CYS A 62 -6.33 4.21 1.31
N ALA A 63 -6.25 3.00 1.87
CA ALA A 63 -5.01 2.33 2.23
C ALA A 63 -5.01 0.85 1.83
N PRO A 64 -3.83 0.20 1.68
CA PRO A 64 -3.75 -1.22 1.41
C PRO A 64 -4.38 -2.04 2.54
N THR A 65 -5.24 -3.00 2.17
CA THR A 65 -5.83 -3.97 3.12
C THR A 65 -5.23 -5.36 2.95
N LYS A 66 -4.62 -5.62 1.80
CA LYS A 66 -3.91 -6.87 1.51
C LYS A 66 -2.72 -6.58 0.62
N MET A 67 -1.61 -7.19 0.95
CA MET A 67 -0.36 -7.08 0.21
C MET A 67 0.25 -8.47 0.00
N SER A 68 1.08 -8.58 -1.04
CA SER A 68 1.83 -9.80 -1.35
C SER A 68 3.33 -9.55 -1.34
N PRO A 69 4.14 -10.59 -1.07
CA PRO A 69 5.59 -10.48 -1.05
C PRO A 69 6.19 -10.32 -2.44
N LEU A 70 7.38 -9.73 -2.49
CA LEU A 70 8.24 -9.70 -3.68
C LEU A 70 9.52 -10.53 -3.43
N SER A 71 9.76 -11.50 -4.30
CA SER A 71 11.03 -12.23 -4.36
C SER A 71 12.10 -11.35 -5.00
N MET A 72 13.19 -11.11 -4.28
CA MET A 72 14.30 -10.26 -4.72
C MET A 72 15.62 -11.00 -4.67
N LEU A 73 16.40 -10.86 -5.73
CA LEU A 73 17.79 -11.28 -5.83
C LEU A 73 18.69 -10.05 -5.74
N TYR A 74 19.59 -9.99 -4.75
CA TYR A 74 20.47 -8.85 -4.53
C TYR A 74 21.79 -9.23 -3.87
N TYR A 75 22.77 -8.33 -3.91
CA TYR A 75 24.02 -8.46 -3.15
C TYR A 75 23.90 -7.84 -1.77
N GLU A 76 24.31 -8.58 -0.74
CA GLU A 76 24.44 -8.11 0.65
C GLU A 76 25.78 -8.63 1.18
N ASN A 77 26.64 -7.73 1.69
CA ASN A 77 27.95 -8.08 2.26
C ASN A 77 28.86 -8.95 1.35
N GLY A 78 28.77 -8.78 0.03
CA GLY A 78 29.55 -9.55 -0.94
C GLY A 78 28.96 -10.90 -1.33
N GLU A 79 27.82 -11.30 -0.74
CA GLU A 79 27.10 -12.52 -1.07
C GLU A 79 25.83 -12.22 -1.87
N MET A 80 25.48 -13.13 -2.78
CA MET A 80 24.23 -13.06 -3.54
C MET A 80 23.13 -13.78 -2.77
N LEU A 81 22.05 -13.07 -2.47
CA LEU A 81 20.93 -13.59 -1.69
C LEU A 81 19.62 -13.50 -2.46
N LEU A 82 18.82 -14.57 -2.35
CA LEU A 82 17.41 -14.59 -2.75
C LEU A 82 16.56 -14.52 -1.49
N ARG A 83 15.75 -13.47 -1.35
CA ARG A 83 14.82 -13.31 -0.21
C ARG A 83 13.42 -12.91 -0.67
N HIS A 84 12.42 -13.29 0.11
CA HIS A 84 11.04 -12.83 -0.03
C HIS A 84 10.81 -11.66 0.94
N HIS A 85 10.50 -10.49 0.39
CA HIS A 85 10.19 -9.31 1.17
C HIS A 85 8.67 -9.15 1.21
N GLU A 86 8.08 -9.29 2.39
CA GLU A 86 6.64 -9.12 2.61
C GLU A 86 6.19 -7.69 2.34
N ASP A 87 4.88 -7.52 2.10
CA ASP A 87 4.21 -6.22 1.99
C ASP A 87 4.75 -5.30 0.87
N MET A 88 5.22 -5.89 -0.24
CA MET A 88 5.85 -5.15 -1.34
C MET A 88 4.91 -4.78 -2.48
N ILE A 89 3.81 -5.52 -2.66
CA ILE A 89 2.84 -5.36 -3.75
C ILE A 89 1.44 -5.24 -3.16
N VAL A 90 0.73 -4.16 -3.48
CA VAL A 90 -0.66 -3.98 -3.06
C VAL A 90 -1.58 -4.85 -3.91
N GLU A 91 -2.38 -5.68 -3.25
CA GLU A 91 -3.37 -6.56 -3.89
C GLU A 91 -4.79 -5.99 -3.75
N GLU A 92 -5.12 -5.45 -2.58
CA GLU A 92 -6.45 -4.92 -2.28
C GLU A 92 -6.34 -3.61 -1.48
N CYS A 93 -7.29 -2.70 -1.72
CA CYS A 93 -7.42 -1.43 -1.04
C CYS A 93 -8.75 -1.37 -0.28
N GLY A 94 -8.79 -0.55 0.77
CA GLY A 94 -10.00 -0.24 1.50
C GLY A 94 -9.89 1.08 2.25
N CYS A 95 -11.00 1.53 2.83
CA CYS A 95 -11.06 2.74 3.64
C CYS A 95 -10.80 2.42 5.11
N GLN A 96 -9.70 2.91 5.66
CA GLN A 96 -9.22 2.61 7.02
C GLN A 96 -9.34 3.82 7.96
#